data_AF-A0A6C0TZV0-F1
#
_entry.id   AF-A0A6C0TZV0-F1
#
_cell.length_a   1.000
_cell.length_b   1.000
_cell.length_c   1.000
_cell.angle_alpha   90.00
_cell.angle_beta   90.00
_cell.angle_gamma   90.00
#
_symmetry.space_group_name_H-M   'P 1'
#
loop_
_entity.id
_entity.type
_entity.pdbx_description
1 polymer ?
#
loop_
_entity_poly.entity_id
_entity_poly.type
_entity_poly.pdbx_seq_one_letter_code
_entity_poly.pdbx_strand_id
1 'polypeptide(L)' 'MVDVTQLTNSQLNADLGDNIAIGNVTGDNVIDDSFSRASGLFSIIQNTGNNVIIQDSTIVNVTIFP' A
#
# COMPACT_ATOMS: atom_id res chain seq x y z
N MET A 1 10.27 -32.41 14.55
CA MET A 1 9.44 -31.18 14.65
C MET A 1 10.14 -30.13 13.81
N VAL A 2 9.53 -29.63 12.74
CA VAL A 2 10.10 -28.53 11.98
C VAL A 2 9.67 -27.24 12.68
N ASP A 3 10.61 -26.57 13.34
CA ASP A 3 10.39 -25.25 13.90
C ASP A 3 10.48 -24.24 12.75
N VAL A 4 9.34 -23.64 12.39
CA VAL A 4 9.29 -22.53 11.44
C VAL A 4 8.97 -21.26 12.22
N THR A 5 10.00 -20.72 12.85
CA THR A 5 9.93 -19.39 13.45
C THR A 5 10.11 -18.34 12.36
N GLN A 6 9.03 -17.65 11.99
CA GLN A 6 9.07 -16.48 11.10
C GLN A 6 9.02 -15.22 11.97
N LEU A 7 10.10 -14.43 11.96
CA LEU A 7 10.09 -13.08 12.51
C LEU A 7 9.98 -12.10 11.35
N THR A 8 8.84 -11.43 11.24
CA THR A 8 8.66 -10.37 10.22
C THR A 8 8.32 -9.04 10.88
N ASN A 9 9.01 -7.99 10.43
CA ASN A 9 8.82 -6.63 10.90
C ASN A 9 8.60 -5.71 9.70
N SER A 10 7.55 -4.89 9.75
CA SER A 10 7.37 -3.77 8.81
C SER A 10 7.33 -2.48 9.61
N GLN A 11 8.33 -1.65 9.38
CA GLN A 11 8.41 -0.31 9.95
C GLN A 11 8.27 0.69 8.81
N LEU A 12 7.18 1.43 8.80
CA LEU A 12 6.92 2.51 7.86
C LEU A 12 6.91 3.83 8.64
N ASN A 13 7.92 4.66 8.41
CA ASN A 13 8.03 5.98 9.02
C ASN A 13 8.08 7.02 7.91
N ALA A 14 7.32 8.10 8.10
CA ALA A 14 7.36 9.22 7.18
C ALA A 14 7.01 10.50 7.91
N ASP A 15 7.55 11.60 7.39
CA ASP A 15 7.31 12.96 7.88
C ASP A 15 6.85 13.84 6.72
N LEU A 16 5.82 14.64 6.98
CA LEU A 16 5.19 15.52 6.00
C LEU A 16 5.11 16.95 6.54
N GLY A 17 6.27 17.59 6.68
CA GLY A 17 6.40 18.96 7.17
C GLY A 17 6.34 20.03 6.08
N ASP A 18 6.03 21.27 6.50
CA ASP A 18 6.19 22.51 5.73
C ASP A 18 5.52 22.58 4.34
N ASN A 19 4.39 21.89 4.18
CA ASN A 19 3.69 21.85 2.89
C ASN A 19 2.71 23.01 2.71
N ILE A 20 2.81 23.69 1.56
CA ILE A 20 1.89 24.74 1.13
C ILE A 20 1.34 24.35 -0.24
N ALA A 21 0.01 24.21 -0.34
CA ALA A 21 -0.69 23.98 -1.60
C ALA A 21 -1.67 25.14 -1.83
N ILE A 22 -1.42 25.96 -2.85
CA ILE A 22 -2.26 27.12 -3.21
C ILE A 22 -2.61 27.05 -4.69
N GLY A 23 -3.90 27.23 -5.01
CA GLY A 23 -4.41 27.21 -6.38
C GLY A 23 -4.54 25.82 -6.98
N ASN A 24 -4.53 24.76 -6.16
CA ASN A 24 -4.57 23.39 -6.65
C ASN A 24 -5.97 23.01 -7.11
N VAL A 25 -6.04 22.46 -8.32
CA VAL A 25 -7.20 21.71 -8.83
C VAL A 25 -6.83 20.24 -8.77
N THR A 26 -7.58 19.46 -7.99
CA THR A 26 -7.40 18.01 -7.86
C THR A 26 -8.38 17.28 -8.77
N GLY A 27 -8.01 16.10 -9.26
CA GLY A 27 -8.86 15.27 -10.12
C GLY A 27 -9.60 14.17 -9.36
N ASP A 28 -10.21 13.26 -10.12
CA ASP A 28 -10.87 12.08 -9.58
C ASP A 28 -9.92 10.88 -9.54
N ASN A 29 -10.08 10.09 -8.49
CA ASN A 29 -9.54 8.75 -8.39
C ASN A 29 -10.56 7.83 -9.07
N VAL A 30 -10.22 7.26 -10.23
CA VAL A 30 -11.12 6.34 -10.94
C VAL A 30 -10.47 4.96 -11.06
N ILE A 31 -11.22 3.95 -10.65
CA ILE A 31 -10.94 2.54 -10.89
C ILE A 31 -12.17 1.98 -11.60
N ASP A 32 -12.06 1.72 -12.90
CA ASP A 32 -13.13 1.09 -13.67
C ASP A 32 -12.62 -0.21 -14.31
N ASP A 33 -13.44 -1.25 -14.20
CA ASP A 33 -13.24 -2.65 -14.61
C ASP A 33 -11.83 -3.26 -14.35
N SER A 34 -11.06 -2.69 -13.42
CA SER A 34 -9.61 -2.94 -13.30
C SER A 34 -9.26 -4.29 -12.66
N PHE A 35 -10.24 -4.98 -12.07
CA PHE A 35 -10.04 -6.23 -11.32
C PHE A 35 -10.99 -7.35 -11.74
N SER A 36 -11.63 -7.23 -12.91
CA SER A 36 -12.40 -8.35 -13.45
C SER A 36 -11.47 -9.55 -13.65
N ARG A 37 -11.78 -10.67 -12.98
CA ARG A 37 -10.95 -11.90 -12.95
C ARG A 37 -9.59 -11.77 -12.26
N ALA A 38 -9.38 -10.74 -11.42
CA ALA A 38 -8.17 -10.61 -10.64
C ALA A 38 -8.06 -11.73 -9.59
N SER A 39 -6.85 -12.27 -9.40
CA SER A 39 -6.53 -13.32 -8.43
C SER A 39 -5.15 -13.04 -7.84
N GLY A 40 -4.98 -13.34 -6.56
CA GLY A 40 -3.76 -13.00 -5.81
C GLY A 40 -3.99 -11.81 -4.89
N LEU A 41 -2.90 -11.12 -4.53
CA LEU A 41 -2.91 -9.99 -3.61
C LEU A 41 -2.68 -8.70 -4.39
N PHE A 42 -3.54 -7.71 -4.15
CA PHE A 42 -3.47 -6.39 -4.78
C PHE A 42 -3.50 -5.32 -3.70
N SER A 43 -2.70 -4.28 -3.87
CA SER A 43 -2.79 -3.05 -3.09
C SER A 43 -2.99 -1.90 -4.06
N ILE A 44 -4.06 -1.14 -3.86
CA ILE A 44 -4.44 -0.04 -4.74
C ILE A 44 -4.65 1.19 -3.89
N ILE A 45 -3.89 2.23 -4.21
CA ILE A 45 -3.96 3.50 -3.50
C ILE A 45 -4.05 4.58 -4.55
N GLN A 46 -5.17 5.29 -4.56
CA GLN A 46 -5.38 6.43 -5.42
C GLN A 46 -5.46 7.68 -4.56
N ASN A 47 -4.71 8.70 -4.94
CA ASN A 47 -4.72 9.99 -4.28
C ASN A 47 -4.55 11.10 -5.30
N THR A 48 -5.59 11.90 -5.49
CA THR A 48 -5.58 13.09 -6.35
C THR A 48 -5.26 14.36 -5.60
N GLY A 49 -4.97 14.25 -4.29
CA GLY A 49 -4.68 15.36 -3.42
C GLY A 49 -3.24 15.86 -3.54
N ASN A 50 -2.93 16.88 -2.76
CA ASN A 50 -1.57 17.39 -2.60
C ASN A 50 -1.13 17.10 -1.17
N ASN A 51 0.18 17.09 -0.95
CA ASN A 51 0.74 16.89 0.39
C ASN A 51 0.25 15.57 0.99
N VAL A 52 0.39 14.48 0.23
CA VAL A 52 -0.02 13.16 0.70
C VAL A 52 1.18 12.25 0.79
N ILE A 53 1.34 11.65 1.96
CA ILE A 53 2.20 10.50 2.17
C ILE A 53 1.36 9.24 2.11
N ILE A 54 1.79 8.31 1.27
CA ILE A 54 1.24 6.96 1.19
C ILE A 54 2.33 6.01 1.65
N GLN A 55 2.02 5.23 2.68
CA GLN A 55 2.87 4.13 3.12
C GLN A 55 2.01 2.87 3.17
N ASP A 56 2.41 1.87 2.39
CA ASP A 56 1.77 0.56 2.36
C ASP A 56 2.83 -0.53 2.50
N SER A 57 2.51 -1.57 3.24
CA SER A 57 3.38 -2.74 3.40
C SER A 57 2.53 -3.99 3.45
N THR A 58 2.73 -4.84 2.46
CA THR A 58 2.15 -6.18 2.42
C THR A 58 3.24 -7.21 2.69
N ILE A 59 3.12 -7.93 3.79
CA ILE A 59 4.00 -9.05 4.14
C ILE A 59 3.23 -10.36 3.91
N VAL A 60 3.81 -11.26 3.13
CA VAL A 60 3.26 -12.61 2.90
C VAL A 60 4.27 -13.65 3.36
N ASN A 61 3.92 -14.36 4.43
CA ASN A 61 4.69 -15.49 4.93
C ASN A 61 4.01 -16.79 4.51
N VAL A 62 4.72 -17.62 3.75
CA VAL A 62 4.22 -18.93 3.31
C VAL A 62 5.14 -20.01 3.87
N THR A 63 4.55 -20.99 4.55
CA THR A 63 5.25 -22.18 5.03
C THR A 63 4.54 -23.41 4.48
N ILE A 64 5.26 -24.22 3.71
CA ILE A 64 4.72 -25.45 3.10
C ILE A 64 5.46 -26.62 3.72
N PHE A 65 4.71 -27.57 4.26
CA PHE A 65 5.21 -28.87 4.70
C PHE A 65 4.68 -29.96 3.75
N PRO A 66 5.42 -31.06 3.53
CA PRO A 66 4.93 -32.21 2.78
C PRO A 66 3.72 -32.89 3.43
#